data_AF-A0A947W0B4-F1
#
_entry.id   AF-A0A947W0B4-F1
#
_cell.length_a   1.000
_cell.length_b   1.000
_cell.length_c   1.000
_cell.angle_alpha   90.00
_cell.angle_beta   90.00
_cell.angle_gamma   90.00
#
_symmetry.space_group_name_H-M   'P 1'
#
loop_
_entity.id
_entity.type
_entity.pdbx_description
1 polymer ?
#
loop_
_entity_poly.entity_id
_entity_poly.type
_entity_poly.pdbx_seq_one_letter_code
_entity_poly.pdbx_strand_id
1 'polypeptide(L)' 'QKLKMEGVKKGVPDLCLPVAKKPYNGLYIEMKRRTGGNVSVDQKKWLQRLNKAGYLAVVAHGCDEAWEVLMNYLNNGGLK' A
#
# COMPACT_ATOMS: atom_id res chain seq x y z
N GLN A 1 -1.42 -18.97 -2.24
CA GLN A 1 -0.85 -18.63 -0.92
C GLN A 1 -1.86 -17.76 -0.17
N LYS A 2 -1.97 -17.97 1.13
CA LYS A 2 -3.23 -18.07 1.86
C LYS A 2 -3.39 -16.91 2.86
N LEU A 3 -3.56 -15.68 2.38
CA LEU A 3 -4.00 -14.52 3.20
C LEU A 3 -5.51 -14.58 3.55
N LYS A 4 -6.06 -15.79 3.65
CA LYS A 4 -7.50 -16.04 3.81
C LYS A 4 -7.88 -16.45 5.24
N MET A 5 -6.93 -16.46 6.18
CA MET A 5 -7.14 -17.06 7.51
C MET A 5 -7.08 -16.07 8.70
N GLU A 6 -6.84 -14.78 8.50
CA GLU A 6 -6.64 -13.83 9.62
C GLU A 6 -7.72 -12.75 9.74
N GLY A 7 -8.95 -12.98 9.27
CA GLY A 7 -10.05 -12.02 9.48
C GLY A 7 -9.90 -10.67 8.76
N VAL A 8 -8.91 -10.54 7.88
CA VAL A 8 -8.75 -9.38 7.00
C VAL A 8 -9.94 -9.28 6.03
N LYS A 9 -10.66 -8.15 6.07
CA LYS A 9 -11.69 -7.82 5.08
C LYS A 9 -11.06 -7.92 3.69
N LYS A 10 -11.76 -8.57 2.74
CA LYS A 10 -11.33 -8.64 1.33
C LYS A 10 -10.98 -7.23 0.83
N GLY A 11 -9.74 -7.03 0.41
CA GLY A 11 -9.25 -5.78 -0.20
C GLY A 11 -8.51 -4.82 0.72
N VAL A 12 -8.17 -5.21 1.96
CA VAL A 12 -7.19 -4.48 2.78
C VAL A 12 -5.80 -4.63 2.15
N PRO A 13 -5.03 -3.53 1.96
CA PRO A 13 -3.68 -3.59 1.39
C PRO A 13 -2.75 -4.54 2.16
N ASP A 14 -1.90 -5.27 1.43
CA ASP A 14 -1.07 -6.35 1.97
C ASP A 14 -0.07 -5.88 3.04
N LEU A 15 0.39 -4.62 2.96
CA LEU A 15 1.29 -4.02 3.93
C LEU A 15 0.69 -2.72 4.50
N CYS A 16 0.73 -2.58 5.82
CA CYS A 16 0.36 -1.38 6.55
C CYS A 16 1.52 -0.97 7.46
N LEU A 17 1.97 0.27 7.32
CA LEU A 17 2.93 0.91 8.22
C LEU A 17 2.22 2.07 8.93
N PRO A 18 1.77 1.89 10.18
CA PRO A 18 1.04 2.90 10.96
C PRO A 18 2.00 3.93 11.59
N VAL A 19 2.95 4.43 10.81
CA VAL A 19 3.91 5.47 11.23
C VAL A 19 3.56 6.73 10.46
N ALA A 20 3.06 7.76 11.16
CA ALA A 20 2.76 9.03 10.54
C ALA A 20 4.06 9.74 10.12
N LYS A 21 4.10 10.20 8.88
CA LYS A 21 5.17 11.03 8.32
C LYS A 21 4.48 12.13 7.53
N LYS A 22 4.51 13.36 8.06
CA LYS A 22 3.82 14.50 7.44
C LYS A 22 4.19 14.58 5.94
N PRO A 23 3.21 14.70 5.03
CA PRO A 23 1.80 15.02 5.29
C PRO A 23 0.88 13.82 5.60
N TYR A 24 1.40 12.60 5.62
CA TYR A 24 0.60 11.38 5.69
C TYR A 24 0.42 10.81 7.10
N ASN A 25 -0.77 10.27 7.35
CA ASN A 25 -1.16 9.62 8.60
C ASN A 25 -0.58 8.19 8.75
N GLY A 26 0.01 7.64 7.69
CA GLY A 26 0.51 6.28 7.61
C GLY A 26 0.67 5.84 6.15
N LEU A 27 1.30 4.68 5.93
CA LEU A 27 1.55 4.11 4.62
C LEU A 27 0.82 2.78 4.44
N TYR A 28 0.21 2.58 3.27
CA TYR A 28 -0.39 1.33 2.81
C TYR A 28 0.19 0.95 1.45
N ILE A 29 0.59 -0.31 1.29
CA ILE A 29 1.09 -0.85 0.02
C ILE A 29 0.26 -2.08 -0.37
N GLU A 30 -0.38 -2.00 -1.53
CA GLU A 30 -1.00 -3.14 -2.21
C GLU A 30 0.05 -3.83 -3.08
N MET A 31 0.36 -5.10 -2.79
CA MET A 31 1.41 -5.83 -3.48
C MET A 31 0.88 -6.51 -4.73
N LYS A 32 1.62 -6.35 -5.83
CA LYS A 32 1.38 -7.04 -7.10
C LYS A 32 2.60 -7.85 -7.52
N ARG A 33 2.34 -8.86 -8.35
CA ARG A 33 3.40 -9.57 -9.05
C ARG A 33 4.06 -8.61 -10.04
N ARG A 34 5.38 -8.77 -10.23
CA ARG A 34 6.17 -8.01 -11.23
C ARG A 34 5.55 -8.10 -12.63
N THR A 35 5.04 -9.28 -12.99
CA THR A 35 4.36 -9.52 -14.26
C THR A 35 2.98 -10.14 -14.02
N GLY A 36 1.98 -9.69 -14.79
CA GLY A 36 0.61 -10.21 -14.75
C GLY A 36 -0.22 -9.83 -13.52
N GLY A 37 0.27 -8.95 -12.64
CA GLY A 37 -0.47 -8.47 -11.48
C GLY A 37 -1.32 -7.24 -11.78
N ASN A 38 -2.64 -7.39 -11.88
CA ASN A 38 -3.57 -6.27 -12.06
C ASN A 38 -4.25 -5.87 -10.74
N VAL A 39 -4.53 -4.57 -10.60
CA VAL A 39 -5.29 -4.02 -9.46
C VAL A 39 -6.78 -4.07 -9.78
N SER A 40 -7.56 -4.74 -8.92
CA SER A 40 -9.01 -4.85 -9.10
C SER A 40 -9.71 -3.51 -8.90
N VAL A 41 -10.93 -3.38 -9.40
CA VAL A 41 -11.75 -2.16 -9.24
C VAL A 41 -11.94 -1.81 -7.77
N ASP A 42 -12.19 -2.80 -6.91
CA ASP A 42 -12.42 -2.54 -5.49
C ASP A 42 -11.13 -2.20 -4.74
N GLN A 43 -9.98 -2.75 -5.15
CA GLN A 43 -8.67 -2.35 -4.64
C GLN A 43 -8.38 -0.88 -4.98
N LYS A 44 -8.67 -0.45 -6.22
CA LYS A 44 -8.55 0.96 -6.61
C LYS A 44 -9.41 1.87 -5.74
N LYS A 45 -10.66 1.48 -5.48
CA LYS A 45 -11.57 2.25 -4.59
C LYS A 45 -11.01 2.36 -3.17
N TRP A 46 -10.43 1.29 -2.63
CA TRP A 46 -9.81 1.31 -1.31
C TRP A 46 -8.60 2.24 -1.23
N LEU A 47 -7.68 2.13 -2.20
CA LEU A 47 -6.51 3.01 -2.28
C LEU A 47 -6.94 4.49 -2.40
N GLN A 48 -7.94 4.79 -3.21
CA GLN A 48 -8.49 6.15 -3.32
C GLN A 48 -9.08 6.66 -2.00
N ARG A 49 -9.82 5.81 -1.27
CA ARG A 49 -10.38 6.18 0.04
C ARG A 49 -9.30 6.47 1.08
N LEU A 50 -8.26 5.64 1.13
CA LEU A 50 -7.12 5.82 2.04
C LEU A 50 -6.35 7.11 1.72
N ASN A 51 -6.06 7.36 0.43
CA ASN A 51 -5.41 8.60 0.01
C ASN A 51 -6.25 9.84 0.36
N LYS A 52 -7.57 9.80 0.15
CA LYS A 52 -8.48 10.88 0.56
C LYS A 52 -8.54 11.10 2.06
N ALA A 53 -8.29 10.06 2.86
CA ALA A 53 -8.22 10.14 4.32
C ALA A 53 -6.83 10.57 4.84
N GLY A 54 -5.92 10.98 3.95
CA GLY A 54 -4.61 11.50 4.32
C GLY A 54 -3.55 10.41 4.58
N TYR A 55 -3.76 9.18 4.13
CA TYR A 55 -2.71 8.15 4.12
C TYR A 55 -2.00 8.14 2.78
N LEU A 56 -0.74 7.68 2.74
CA LEU A 56 -0.11 7.33 1.48
C LEU A 56 -0.51 5.88 1.15
N ALA A 57 -1.31 5.68 0.11
CA ALA A 57 -1.75 4.34 -0.30
C ALA A 57 -1.39 4.08 -1.77
N VAL A 58 -0.49 3.12 -1.99
CA VAL A 58 0.12 2.87 -3.32
C VAL A 58 0.09 1.40 -3.69
N VAL A 59 0.41 1.12 -4.95
CA VAL A 59 0.59 -0.24 -5.48
C VAL A 59 2.09 -0.43 -5.69
N ALA A 60 2.61 -1.62 -5.39
CA ALA A 60 3.99 -1.98 -5.69
C ALA A 60 4.07 -3.33 -6.42
N HIS A 61 4.80 -3.39 -7.53
CA HIS A 61 5.00 -4.58 -8.34
C HIS A 61 6.32 -5.29 -7.97
N GLY A 62 6.22 -6.19 -6.99
CA GLY A 62 7.35 -6.94 -6.45
C GLY A 62 8.00 -6.26 -5.24
N CYS A 63 8.98 -6.94 -4.66
CA CYS A 63 9.67 -6.48 -3.44
C CYS A 63 10.50 -5.22 -3.66
N ASP A 64 11.12 -5.08 -4.84
CA ASP A 64 12.04 -3.98 -5.14
C ASP A 64 11.32 -2.63 -5.09
N GLU A 65 10.13 -2.54 -5.71
CA GLU A 65 9.31 -1.33 -5.70
C GLU A 65 8.72 -1.06 -4.31
N ALA A 66 8.28 -2.10 -3.60
CA ALA A 66 7.75 -1.95 -2.24
C ALA A 66 8.83 -1.44 -1.27
N TRP A 67 10.06 -1.94 -1.42
CA TRP A 67 11.23 -1.48 -0.67
C TRP A 67 11.52 -0.01 -0.95
N GLU A 68 11.52 0.39 -2.22
CA GLU A 68 11.74 1.80 -2.60
C GLU A 68 10.67 2.72 -2.00
N VAL A 69 9.39 2.36 -2.10
CA VAL A 69 8.28 3.10 -1.48
C VAL A 69 8.49 3.23 0.02
N LEU A 70 8.81 2.13 0.70
CA LEU A 70 9.02 2.11 2.14
C LEU A 70 10.18 3.02 2.56
N MET A 71 11.32 2.92 1.87
CA MET A 71 12.51 3.71 2.18
C MET A 71 12.29 5.20 1.90
N ASN A 72 11.64 5.55 0.79
CA ASN A 72 11.28 6.93 0.50
C ASN A 72 10.32 7.49 1.56
N TYR A 73 9.32 6.71 1.97
CA TYR A 73 8.39 7.12 3.01
C TYR A 73 9.09 7.37 4.35
N LEU A 74 9.96 6.45 4.79
CA LEU A 74 10.65 6.56 6.07
C LEU A 74 11.64 7.73 6.10
N ASN A 75 12.37 7.95 5.00
CA ASN A 75 13.44 8.94 4.95
C ASN A 75 12.95 10.34 4.55
N ASN A 76 11.99 10.43 3.63
CA ASN A 76 11.57 11.68 3.00
C ASN A 76 10.12 12.07 3.33
N GLY A 77 9.36 11.19 3.98
CA GLY A 77 7.96 11.42 4.32
C GLY A 77 6.99 11.30 3.16
N GLY A 78 7.38 10.67 2.06
CA GLY A 78 6.54 10.47 0.88
C GLY A 78 7.25 9.75 -0.25
N LEU A 79 6.59 9.64 -1.40
CA LEU A 79 7.25 9.29 -2.66
C LEU A 79 8.13 10.46 -3.10
N LYS A 80 9.24 10.15 -3.80
CA LYS A 80 10.03 11.18 -4.49
C LYS A 80 9.26 11.76 -5.67
#